data_AF-A0A925ZPY4-F1
#
_entry.id   AF-A0A925ZPY4-F1
#
_cell.length_a   1.000
_cell.length_b   1.000
_cell.length_c   1.000
_cell.angle_alpha   90.00
_cell.angle_beta   90.00
_cell.angle_gamma   90.00
#
_symmetry.space_group_name_H-M   'P 1'
#
loop_
_entity.id
_entity.type
_entity.pdbx_description
1 polymer ?
#
loop_
_entity_poly.entity_id
_entity_poly.type
_entity_poly.pdbx_seq_one_letter_code
_entity_poly.pdbx_strand_id
1 'polypeptide(L)'
;MALPLVAALHAAHGEREVATTTLIAAERAFVEQAMPLFAAAVARARGQLIGGHEGTTQIEAAEIQLRERGVVRPAAMSSLLTPPVLGW
;
A
#
# COMPACT_ATOMS: atom_id res chain seq x y z
N MET A 1 -12.96 5.96 -0.83
CA MET A 1 -11.66 6.22 -0.16
C MET A 1 -11.43 5.45 1.15
N ALA A 2 -12.39 4.67 1.69
CA ALA A 2 -12.21 4.00 2.99
C ALA A 2 -11.39 2.69 2.95
N LEU A 3 -11.13 2.11 1.78
CA LEU A 3 -10.55 0.77 1.64
C LEU A 3 -9.15 0.59 2.29
N PRO A 4 -8.21 1.54 2.21
CA PRO A 4 -6.93 1.41 2.92
C PRO A 4 -7.07 1.31 4.45
N LEU A 5 -8.07 2.01 5.02
CA LEU A 5 -8.37 1.94 6.45
C LEU A 5 -9.01 0.60 6.83
N VAL A 6 -9.94 0.11 6.00
CA VAL A 6 -10.55 -1.22 6.18
C VAL A 6 -9.49 -2.32 6.09
N ALA A 7 -8.54 -2.23 5.16
CA ALA A 7 -7.43 -3.16 5.07
C ALA A 7 -6.54 -3.15 6.32
N ALA A 8 -6.24 -1.97 6.86
CA ALA A 8 -5.47 -1.84 8.09
C ALA A 8 -6.20 -2.47 9.29
N LEU A 9 -7.53 -2.35 9.36
CA LEU A 9 -8.35 -3.01 10.40
C LEU A 9 -8.29 -4.54 10.28
N HIS A 10 -8.48 -5.09 9.09
CA HIS A 10 -8.38 -6.54 8.85
C HIS A 10 -6.99 -7.08 9.23
N ALA A 11 -5.94 -6.36 8.87
CA ALA A 11 -4.58 -6.74 9.24
C ALA A 11 -4.37 -6.72 10.76
N ALA A 12 -4.91 -5.73 11.47
CA ALA A 12 -4.83 -5.67 12.94
C ALA A 12 -5.57 -6.84 13.63
N HIS A 13 -6.55 -7.45 12.95
CA HIS A 13 -7.22 -8.68 13.41
C HIS A 13 -6.53 -9.98 12.96
N GLY A 14 -5.38 -9.90 12.28
CA GLY A 14 -4.68 -11.08 11.75
C GLY A 14 -5.26 -11.63 10.44
N GLU A 15 -6.23 -10.94 9.83
CA GLU A 15 -6.91 -11.36 8.60
C GLU A 15 -6.09 -10.95 7.36
N ARG A 16 -4.85 -11.45 7.27
CA ARG A 16 -3.84 -11.01 6.29
C ARG A 16 -4.27 -11.15 4.83
N GLU A 17 -4.97 -12.23 4.48
CA GLU A 17 -5.49 -12.46 3.12
C GLU A 17 -6.60 -11.46 2.76
N VAL A 18 -7.51 -11.19 3.70
CA VAL A 18 -8.61 -10.23 3.53
C VAL A 18 -8.06 -8.82 3.38
N ALA A 19 -7.09 -8.45 4.23
CA ALA A 19 -6.39 -7.17 4.14
C ALA A 19 -5.65 -7.01 2.80
N THR A 20 -4.99 -8.07 2.31
CA THR A 20 -4.31 -8.07 1.01
C THR A 20 -5.29 -7.85 -0.14
N THR A 21 -6.40 -8.58 -0.16
CA THR A 21 -7.45 -8.43 -1.18
C THR A 21 -8.06 -7.03 -1.15
N THR A 22 -8.25 -6.48 0.05
CA THR A 22 -8.76 -5.12 0.24
C THR A 22 -7.78 -4.07 -0.31
N LEU A 23 -6.47 -4.25 -0.11
CA LEU A 23 -5.44 -3.36 -0.70
C LEU A 23 -5.40 -3.46 -2.22
N ILE A 24 -5.59 -4.64 -2.81
CA ILE A 24 -5.69 -4.80 -4.28
C ILE A 24 -6.88 -4.01 -4.81
N ALA A 25 -8.04 -4.09 -4.16
CA ALA A 25 -9.22 -3.32 -4.54
C ALA A 25 -8.99 -1.80 -4.39
N ALA A 26 -8.33 -1.37 -3.32
CA ALA A 26 -7.96 0.03 -3.11
C ALA A 26 -7.00 0.55 -4.20
N GLU A 27 -5.97 -0.23 -4.53
CA GLU A 27 -5.00 0.08 -5.58
C GLU A 27 -5.70 0.31 -6.93
N ARG A 28 -6.57 -0.62 -7.35
CA ARG A 28 -7.37 -0.51 -8.58
C ARG A 28 -8.24 0.74 -8.60
N ALA A 29 -8.97 1.01 -7.50
CA ALA A 29 -9.82 2.18 -7.40
C ALA A 29 -9.03 3.49 -7.53
N PHE A 30 -7.80 3.56 -7.00
CA PHE A 30 -6.94 4.73 -7.15
C PHE A 30 -6.39 4.88 -8.58
N VAL A 31 -6.08 3.78 -9.26
CA VAL A 31 -5.70 3.81 -10.68
C VAL A 31 -6.85 4.35 -11.54
N GLU A 32 -8.07 3.84 -11.33
CA GLU A 32 -9.27 4.27 -12.05
C GLU A 32 -9.61 5.75 -11.83
N GLN A 33 -9.29 6.28 -10.63
CA GLN A 33 -9.49 7.69 -10.28
C GLN A 33 -8.30 8.59 -10.66
N ALA A 34 -7.30 8.06 -11.39
CA ALA A 34 -6.08 8.78 -11.74
C ALA A 34 -5.36 9.38 -10.51
N MET A 35 -5.31 8.63 -9.41
CA MET A 35 -4.65 8.98 -8.15
C MET A 35 -3.37 8.15 -7.96
N PRO A 36 -2.32 8.35 -8.78
CA PRO A 36 -1.22 7.39 -8.88
C PRO A 36 -0.32 7.36 -7.63
N LEU A 37 -0.21 8.47 -6.88
CA LEU A 37 0.54 8.47 -5.62
C LEU A 37 -0.12 7.60 -4.55
N PHE A 38 -1.46 7.62 -4.50
CA PHE A 38 -2.23 6.76 -3.60
C PHE A 38 -2.17 5.29 -4.02
N ALA A 39 -2.26 5.02 -5.33
CA ALA A 39 -2.08 3.66 -5.86
C ALA A 39 -0.72 3.09 -5.47
N ALA A 40 0.37 3.83 -5.70
CA ALA A 40 1.72 3.38 -5.34
C ALA A 40 1.91 3.25 -3.82
N ALA A 41 1.35 4.16 -3.01
CA ALA A 41 1.42 4.04 -1.55
C ALA A 41 0.69 2.79 -1.02
N VAL A 42 -0.49 2.46 -1.58
CA VAL A 42 -1.22 1.23 -1.25
C VAL A 42 -0.48 -0.03 -1.73
N ALA A 43 0.12 0.01 -2.92
CA ALA A 43 0.94 -1.09 -3.42
C ALA A 43 2.15 -1.36 -2.50
N ARG A 44 2.77 -0.29 -1.99
CA ARG A 44 3.84 -0.39 -0.98
C ARG A 44 3.33 -1.01 0.32
N ALA A 45 2.19 -0.56 0.84
CA ALA A 45 1.58 -1.13 2.04
C ALA A 45 1.24 -2.62 1.87
N ARG A 46 0.79 -3.02 0.68
CA ARG A 46 0.54 -4.43 0.33
C ARG A 46 1.83 -5.25 0.32
N GLY A 47 2.93 -4.71 -0.20
CA GLY A 47 4.23 -5.38 -0.13
C GLY A 47 4.69 -5.60 1.32
N GLN A 48 4.46 -4.64 2.19
CA GLN A 48 4.74 -4.80 3.63
C GLN A 48 3.86 -5.87 4.28
N LEU A 49 2.59 -5.92 3.91
CA LEU A 49 1.65 -6.96 4.34
C LEU A 49 1.95 -8.33 3.72
N ILE A 50 2.68 -8.45 2.62
CA ILE A 50 3.11 -9.76 2.11
C ILE A 50 4.35 -10.20 2.89
N GLY A 51 5.32 -9.30 3.05
CA GLY A 51 6.60 -9.59 3.70
C GLY A 51 7.48 -10.54 2.88
N GLY A 52 8.60 -10.95 3.47
CA GLY A 52 9.57 -11.83 2.78
C GLY A 52 10.14 -11.20 1.50
N HIS A 53 10.70 -12.05 0.64
CA HIS A 53 11.31 -11.60 -0.61
C HIS A 53 10.29 -10.99 -1.58
N GLU A 54 9.11 -11.60 -1.71
CA GLU A 54 8.03 -11.09 -2.55
C GLU A 54 7.57 -9.69 -2.12
N GLY A 55 7.35 -9.49 -0.82
CA GLY A 55 6.98 -8.21 -0.27
C GLY A 55 8.04 -7.12 -0.51
N THR A 56 9.32 -7.45 -0.36
CA THR A 56 10.43 -6.54 -0.66
C THR A 56 10.45 -6.11 -2.11
N THR A 57 10.35 -7.06 -3.05
CA THR A 57 10.30 -6.77 -4.49
C THR A 57 9.12 -5.84 -4.82
N GLN A 58 7.97 -6.06 -4.19
CA GLN A 58 6.81 -5.20 -4.39
C GLN A 58 6.98 -3.79 -3.79
N ILE A 59 7.60 -3.67 -2.61
CA ILE A 59 7.93 -2.38 -2.02
C ILE A 59 8.87 -1.61 -2.94
N GLU A 60 9.91 -2.25 -3.47
CA GLU A 60 10.87 -1.61 -4.38
C GLU A 60 10.21 -1.10 -5.65
N ALA A 61 9.35 -1.91 -6.28
CA ALA A 61 8.57 -1.50 -7.46
C ALA A 61 7.69 -0.28 -7.16
N ALA A 62 7.01 -0.25 -6.00
CA ALA A 62 6.20 0.89 -5.60
C ALA A 62 7.05 2.15 -5.31
N GLU A 63 8.24 1.99 -4.72
CA GLU A 63 9.16 3.11 -4.49
C GLU A 63 9.69 3.71 -5.80
N ILE A 64 9.97 2.87 -6.81
CA ILE A 64 10.35 3.34 -8.15
C ILE A 64 9.23 4.22 -8.72
N GLN A 65 7.97 3.74 -8.69
CA GLN A 65 6.82 4.51 -9.20
C GLN A 65 6.63 5.85 -8.47
N LEU A 66 6.89 5.92 -7.16
CA LEU A 66 6.84 7.16 -6.39
C LEU A 66 7.98 8.11 -6.82
N ARG A 67 9.19 7.59 -7.02
CA ARG A 67 10.35 8.39 -7.43
C ARG A 67 10.21 8.96 -8.84
N GLU A 68 9.65 8.19 -9.78
CA GLU A 68 9.32 8.66 -11.14
C GLU A 68 8.38 9.87 -11.13
N ARG A 69 7.62 10.06 -10.04
CA ARG A 69 6.70 11.17 -9.83
C ARG A 69 7.29 12.29 -8.96
N GLY A 70 8.60 12.28 -8.75
CA GLY A 70 9.32 13.31 -8.00
C GLY A 70 9.31 13.15 -6.48
N VAL A 71 8.84 12.02 -5.94
CA VAL A 71 8.87 11.77 -4.50
C VAL A 71 10.28 11.43 -4.05
N VAL A 72 10.89 12.32 -3.27
CA VAL A 72 12.26 12.16 -2.73
C VAL A 72 12.32 11.12 -1.60
N ARG A 73 11.28 11.05 -0.75
CA ARG A 73 11.21 10.13 0.39
C ARG A 73 9.98 9.22 0.29
N PRO A 74 10.00 8.17 -0.54
CA PRO A 74 8.85 7.29 -0.79
C PRO A 74 8.22 6.74 0.48
N ALA A 75 9.01 6.18 1.41
CA ALA A 75 8.50 5.64 2.66
C ALA A 75 7.72 6.67 3.50
N ALA A 76 8.28 7.87 3.67
CA ALA A 76 7.63 8.94 4.44
C ALA A 76 6.35 9.43 3.74
N MET A 77 6.38 9.57 2.41
CA MET A 77 5.21 9.94 1.63
C MET A 77 4.11 8.88 1.75
N SER A 78 4.43 7.59 1.61
CA SER A 78 3.44 6.53 1.75
C SER A 78 2.81 6.51 3.14
N SER A 79 3.60 6.71 4.21
CA SER A 79 3.06 6.80 5.58
C SER A 79 2.08 7.96 5.79
N LEU A 80 2.16 9.04 5.00
CA LEU A 80 1.17 10.12 5.03
C LEU A 80 -0.11 9.78 4.26
N LEU A 81 0.01 9.00 3.18
CA LEU A 81 -1.08 8.74 2.24
C LEU A 81 -1.90 7.49 2.59
N THR A 82 -1.30 6.56 3.34
CA THR A 82 -1.95 5.31 3.74
C THR A 82 -1.90 5.15 5.26
N PRO A 83 -2.98 4.65 5.89
CA PRO A 83 -2.96 4.32 7.31
C PRO A 83 -1.80 3.37 7.64
N PRO A 84 -1.20 3.51 8.83
CA PRO A 84 -0.26 2.50 9.30
C PRO A 84 -1.01 1.18 9.45
N VAL A 85 -0.41 0.11 8.95
CA VAL A 85 -0.91 -1.24 9.20
C VAL A 85 -0.23 -1.69 10.49
N LEU A 86 -0.99 -1.76 11.58
CA LEU A 86 -0.50 -2.20 12.88
C LEU A 86 -0.66 -3.73 12.99
N GLY A 87 0.33 -4.40 13.61
CA GLY A 87 0.24 -5.84 13.91
C GLY A 87 0.88 -6.78 12.87
N TRP A 88 1.95 -6.35 12.19
CA TRP A 88 2.79 -7.27 11.41
C TRP A 88 3.63 -8.18 12.29
#